data_AF-A0A379TBP7-F1
#
_entry.id   AF-A0A379TBP7-F1
#
_cell.length_a   1.000
_cell.length_b   1.000
_cell.length_c   1.000
_cell.angle_alpha   90.00
_cell.angle_beta   90.00
_cell.angle_gamma   90.00
#
_symmetry.space_group_name_H-M   'P 1'
#
loop_
_entity.id
_entity.type
_entity.pdbx_description
1 polymer ?
#
loop_
_entity_poly.entity_id
_entity_poly.type
_entity_poly.pdbx_seq_one_letter_code
_entity_poly.pdbx_strand_id
1 'polypeptide(L)'
;MLHLVDLTGAKDPANRQISLIKTLVAGVNVPVQVGGGVRTEEDVAALLEAGVARVVVGSTAVKSPEVVKGWFERFRRAGVGTGAGRSHRRTRQQTGGG
;
A
#
# COMPACT_ATOMS: atom_id res chain seq x y z
N MET A 1 -2.14 13.91 4.10
CA MET A 1 -1.66 12.70 3.40
C MET A 1 -2.87 11.92 2.89
N LEU A 2 -2.86 11.50 1.63
CA LEU A 2 -3.93 10.75 0.98
C LEU A 2 -3.54 9.27 0.86
N HIS A 3 -4.48 8.37 1.15
CA HIS A 3 -4.30 6.93 0.97
C HIS A 3 -5.08 6.44 -0.25
N LEU A 4 -4.38 5.85 -1.20
CA LEU A 4 -4.94 5.27 -2.42
C LEU A 4 -4.73 3.76 -2.42
N VAL A 5 -5.73 3.01 -2.87
CA VAL A 5 -5.67 1.56 -3.00
C VAL A 5 -6.00 1.17 -4.43
N ASP A 6 -5.02 0.58 -5.14
CA ASP A 6 -5.23 -0.01 -6.47
C ASP A 6 -5.82 -1.41 -6.34
N LEU A 7 -7.14 -1.52 -6.46
CA LEU A 7 -7.84 -2.81 -6.41
C LEU A 7 -7.62 -3.65 -7.68
N THR A 8 -7.32 -3.01 -8.81
CA THR A 8 -7.01 -3.72 -10.06
C THR A 8 -5.66 -4.43 -9.94
N GLY A 9 -4.62 -3.71 -9.51
CA GLY A 9 -3.31 -4.28 -9.18
C GLY A 9 -3.36 -5.30 -8.02
N ALA A 10 -4.26 -5.08 -7.05
CA ALA A 10 -4.50 -6.04 -5.98
C ALA A 10 -5.02 -7.39 -6.51
N LYS A 11 -5.95 -7.35 -7.46
CA LYS A 11 -6.49 -8.55 -8.10
C LYS A 11 -5.46 -9.21 -9.01
N ASP A 12 -4.80 -8.42 -9.86
CA ASP A 12 -3.79 -8.88 -10.80
C ASP A 12 -2.63 -7.86 -10.89
N PRO A 13 -1.42 -8.21 -10.42
CA PRO A 13 -0.29 -7.28 -10.43
C PRO A 13 0.12 -6.84 -11.85
N ALA A 14 -0.14 -7.65 -12.89
CA ALA A 14 0.14 -7.27 -14.28
C ALA A 14 -0.72 -6.09 -14.76
N ASN A 15 -1.87 -5.86 -14.12
CA ASN A 15 -2.82 -4.79 -14.46
C ASN A 15 -2.72 -3.58 -13.52
N ARG A 16 -1.58 -3.37 -12.86
CA ARG A 16 -1.38 -2.21 -11.99
C ARG A 16 -1.53 -0.90 -12.76
N GLN A 17 -2.28 0.03 -12.18
CA GLN A 17 -2.67 1.28 -12.85
C GLN A 17 -1.61 2.40 -12.71
N ILE A 18 -0.34 2.10 -13.01
CA ILE A 18 0.80 3.02 -12.80
C ILE A 18 0.58 4.39 -13.46
N SER A 19 0.15 4.42 -14.72
CA SER A 19 -0.07 5.67 -15.45
C SER A 19 -1.16 6.54 -14.82
N LEU A 20 -2.25 5.93 -14.35
CA LEU A 20 -3.32 6.64 -13.64
C LEU A 20 -2.83 7.17 -12.30
N ILE A 21 -2.13 6.34 -11.53
CA ILE A 21 -1.55 6.73 -10.23
C ILE A 21 -0.63 7.94 -10.41
N LYS A 22 0.24 7.92 -11.42
CA LYS A 22 1.14 9.04 -11.73
C LYS A 22 0.37 10.33 -12.01
N THR A 23 -0.69 10.27 -12.82
CA THR A 23 -1.56 11.43 -13.11
C THR A 23 -2.24 11.95 -11.84
N LEU A 24 -2.77 11.06 -10.99
CA LEU A 24 -3.43 11.45 -9.75
C LEU A 24 -2.46 12.12 -8.76
N VAL A 25 -1.26 11.55 -8.61
CA VAL A 25 -0.22 12.08 -7.72
C VAL A 25 0.24 13.46 -8.19
N ALA A 26 0.43 13.66 -9.50
CA ALA A 26 0.83 14.96 -10.05
C ALA A 26 -0.24 16.06 -9.89
N GLY A 27 -1.52 15.67 -9.72
CA GLY A 27 -2.65 16.59 -9.59
C GLY A 27 -2.94 17.06 -8.15
N VAL A 28 -2.20 16.57 -7.14
CA VAL A 28 -2.48 16.88 -5.73
C VAL A 28 -1.26 17.45 -5.02
N ASN A 29 -1.48 18.43 -4.15
CA ASN A 29 -0.42 19.08 -3.35
C ASN A 29 -0.17 18.40 -2.00
N VAL A 30 -0.72 17.20 -1.78
CA VAL A 30 -0.57 16.44 -0.52
C VAL A 30 0.18 15.13 -0.80
N PRO A 31 1.05 14.66 0.12
CA PRO A 31 1.71 13.37 -0.04
C PRO A 31 0.70 12.23 -0.19
N VAL A 32 0.94 11.35 -1.17
CA VAL A 32 0.10 10.18 -1.45
C VAL A 32 0.84 8.91 -1.02
N GLN A 33 0.14 8.02 -0.32
CA GLN A 33 0.58 6.65 -0.08
C GLN A 33 -0.30 5.67 -0.86
N VAL A 34 0.33 4.68 -1.53
CA VAL A 34 -0.37 3.72 -2.38
C VAL A 34 -0.16 2.29 -1.89
N GLY A 35 -1.25 1.53 -1.78
CA GLY A 35 -1.22 0.07 -1.62
C GLY A 35 -2.06 -0.62 -2.70
N GLY A 36 -2.11 -1.95 -2.67
CA GLY A 36 -2.90 -2.75 -3.62
C GLY A 36 -2.08 -3.83 -4.32
N GLY A 37 -1.80 -4.93 -3.63
CA GLY A 37 -1.13 -6.09 -4.23
C GLY A 37 0.35 -5.91 -4.56
N VAL A 38 1.10 -5.15 -3.74
CA VAL A 38 2.56 -5.01 -3.85
C VAL A 38 3.23 -6.32 -3.47
N ARG A 39 3.80 -7.00 -4.46
CA ARG A 39 4.33 -8.37 -4.34
C ARG A 39 5.82 -8.47 -4.64
N THR A 40 6.38 -7.53 -5.41
CA THR A 40 7.79 -7.56 -5.80
C THR A 40 8.51 -6.25 -5.48
N GLU A 41 9.83 -6.22 -5.70
CA GLU A 41 10.63 -5.01 -5.54
C GLU A 41 10.34 -4.01 -6.66
N GLU A 42 10.14 -4.50 -7.87
CA GLU A 42 9.82 -3.72 -9.07
C GLU A 42 8.49 -2.98 -8.91
N ASP A 43 7.52 -3.63 -8.28
CA ASP A 43 6.26 -3.02 -7.87
C ASP A 43 6.46 -1.78 -6.98
N VAL A 44 7.40 -1.85 -6.04
CA VAL A 44 7.74 -0.76 -5.12
C VAL A 44 8.42 0.36 -5.90
N ALA A 45 9.43 0.02 -6.71
CA ALA A 45 10.16 0.97 -7.54
C ALA A 45 9.22 1.75 -8.48
N ALA A 46 8.35 1.05 -9.22
CA ALA A 46 7.42 1.66 -10.16
C ALA A 46 6.45 2.64 -9.50
N LEU A 47 5.97 2.35 -8.28
CA LEU A 47 5.11 3.27 -7.53
C LEU A 47 5.88 4.50 -7.04
N LEU A 48 7.10 4.33 -6.53
CA LEU A 48 7.94 5.45 -6.09
C LEU A 48 8.31 6.36 -7.27
N GLU A 49 8.66 5.78 -8.42
CA GLU A 49 8.94 6.50 -9.68
C GLU A 49 7.71 7.23 -10.23
N ALA A 50 6.50 6.77 -9.90
CA ALA A 50 5.24 7.46 -10.19
C ALA A 50 4.99 8.69 -9.29
N GLY A 51 5.90 8.99 -8.34
CA GLY A 51 5.81 10.12 -7.43
C GLY A 51 5.11 9.80 -6.10
N VAL A 52 4.78 8.53 -5.85
CA VAL A 52 4.16 8.11 -4.60
C VAL A 52 5.14 8.33 -3.45
N ALA A 53 4.70 9.03 -2.40
CA ALA A 53 5.54 9.33 -1.24
C ALA A 53 5.75 8.12 -0.32
N ARG A 54 4.83 7.14 -0.35
CA ARG A 54 4.93 5.90 0.41
C ARG A 54 4.25 4.72 -0.25
N VAL A 55 4.95 3.61 -0.39
CA VAL A 55 4.34 2.33 -0.80
C VAL A 55 3.92 1.53 0.42
N VAL A 56 2.68 1.04 0.41
CA VAL A 56 2.05 0.25 1.47
C VAL A 56 2.10 -1.23 1.12
N VAL A 57 2.88 -1.99 1.88
CA VAL A 57 2.99 -3.45 1.73
C VAL A 57 2.24 -4.16 2.85
N GLY A 58 1.32 -5.07 2.48
CA GLY A 58 0.43 -5.79 3.40
C GLY A 58 0.72 -7.29 3.46
N SER A 59 0.05 -8.08 2.61
CA SER A 59 0.15 -9.55 2.61
C SER A 59 1.59 -10.06 2.46
N THR A 60 2.39 -9.42 1.60
CA THR A 60 3.81 -9.77 1.41
C THR A 60 4.65 -9.52 2.66
N ALA A 61 4.33 -8.48 3.44
CA ALA A 61 5.02 -8.19 4.71
C ALA A 61 4.76 -9.26 5.78
N VAL A 62 3.58 -9.88 5.74
CA VAL A 62 3.24 -11.00 6.64
C VAL A 62 3.88 -12.31 6.18
N LYS A 63 3.85 -12.58 4.86
CA LYS A 63 4.35 -13.86 4.31
C LYS A 63 5.88 -13.92 4.20
N SER A 64 6.51 -12.79 3.90
CA SER A 64 7.95 -12.70 3.60
C SER A 64 8.56 -11.44 4.25
N PRO A 65 8.57 -11.34 5.59
CA PRO A 65 9.01 -10.15 6.30
C PRO A 65 10.46 -9.74 5.99
N GLU A 66 11.36 -10.71 5.81
CA GLU A 66 12.78 -10.42 5.49
C GLU A 66 12.96 -9.80 4.09
N VAL A 67 12.15 -10.23 3.12
CA VAL A 67 12.15 -9.62 1.77
C VAL A 67 11.71 -8.17 1.86
N VAL A 68 10.61 -7.91 2.58
CA VAL A 68 10.10 -6.55 2.76
C VAL A 68 11.08 -5.67 3.53
N LYS A 69 11.75 -6.22 4.55
CA LYS A 69 12.84 -5.54 5.25
C LYS A 69 13.97 -5.14 4.27
N GLY A 70 14.35 -6.02 3.34
CA GLY A 70 15.28 -5.69 2.27
C GLY A 70 14.85 -4.48 1.43
N TRP A 71 13.57 -4.37 1.11
CA TRP A 71 13.02 -3.21 0.39
C TRP A 71 13.09 -1.92 1.22
N PHE A 72 12.81 -1.98 2.52
CA PHE A 72 12.97 -0.83 3.43
C PHE A 72 14.41 -0.33 3.45
N GLU A 73 15.38 -1.23 3.49
CA GLU A 73 16.80 -0.88 3.49
C GLU A 73 17.21 -0.21 2.18
N ARG A 74 16.78 -0.76 1.05
CA ARG A 74 17.08 -0.23 -0.28
C ARG A 74 16.43 1.13 -0.54
N PHE A 75 15.14 1.27 -0.21
CA PHE A 75 14.34 2.45 -0.53
C PHE A 75 14.19 3.43 0.65
N ARG A 76 15.05 3.33 1.67
CA ARG A 76 14.98 4.11 2.92
C ARG A 76 14.84 5.62 2.70
N ARG A 77 15.45 6.16 1.64
CA ARG A 77 15.41 7.59 1.27
C ARG A 77 14.24 7.97 0.36
N ALA A 78 13.56 6.98 -0.24
CA ALA A 78 12.46 7.18 -1.19
C ALA A 78 11.06 6.98 -0.57
N GLY A 79 10.97 6.35 0.62
CA GLY A 79 9.73 6.25 1.40
C GLY A 79 8.98 4.92 1.21
N VAL A 80 9.31 3.91 2.02
CA VAL A 80 8.54 2.65 2.12
C VAL A 80 7.90 2.59 3.51
N GLY A 81 6.67 2.06 3.62
CA GLY A 81 5.99 1.90 4.91
C GLY A 81 5.02 0.71 4.92
N THR A 82 4.85 0.03 6.05
CA THR A 82 3.91 -1.10 6.16
C THR A 82 2.53 -0.61 6.56
N GLY A 83 1.48 -1.13 5.91
CA GLY A 83 0.09 -0.89 6.30
C GLY A 83 -0.49 -2.12 6.99
N ALA A 84 -0.52 -2.13 8.31
CA ALA A 84 -1.23 -3.15 9.06
C ALA A 84 -2.73 -2.82 9.09
N GLY A 85 -3.51 -3.44 8.20
CA GLY A 85 -4.97 -3.40 8.28
C GLY A 85 -5.46 -4.16 9.50
N ARG A 86 -5.65 -3.48 10.64
CA ARG A 86 -6.41 -4.06 11.76
C ARG A 86 -7.89 -4.06 11.38
N SER A 87 -8.37 -5.20 10.88
CA SER A 87 -9.81 -5.44 10.72
C SER A 87 -10.44 -5.56 12.12
N HIS A 88 -11.12 -4.50 12.57
CA HIS A 88 -11.87 -4.50 13.83
C HIS A 88 -13.15 -5.32 13.64
N ARG A 89 -13.12 -6.60 14.04
CA ARG A 89 -14.34 -7.41 14.20
C ARG A 89 -15.09 -6.87 15.41
N ARG A 90 -16.13 -6.05 15.21
CA ARG A 90 -17.06 -5.70 16.30
C ARG A 90 -17.98 -6.90 16.55
N THR A 91 -17.72 -7.64 17.62
CA THR A 91 -18.69 -8.55 18.23
C THR A 91 -19.78 -7.69 18.87
N ARG A 92 -21.01 -7.72 18.32
CA ARG A 92 -22.19 -7.24 19.03
C ARG A 92 -22.52 -8.27 20.13
N GLN A 93 -22.17 -7.97 21.38
CA GLN A 93 -22.96 -8.42 22.52
C GLN A 93 -23.90 -7.27 22.89
N GLN A 94 -25.20 -7.48 22.71
CA GLN A 94 -26.25 -6.71 23.37
C GLN A 94 -26.87 -7.63 24.42
N THR A 95 -26.44 -7.45 25.67
CA THR A 95 -27.28 -7.59 26.88
C THR A 95 -28.28 -6.41 26.83
N GLY A 96 -29.61 -6.59 26.84
CA GLY A 96 -30.45 -7.06 27.94
C GLY A 96 -31.14 -5.84 28.62
N GLY A 97 -32.48 -5.79 28.64
CA GLY A 97 -33.24 -4.87 29.50
C GLY A 97 -34.50 -4.26 28.87
N GLY A 98 -35.66 -4.80 29.23
CA GLY A 98 -37.01 -4.33 28.88
C GLY A 98 -38.03 -5.40 29.19
#